data_AF-A0A933CEU1-F1
#
_entry.id   AF-A0A933CEU1-F1
#
_cell.length_a   1.000
_cell.length_b   1.000
_cell.length_c   1.000
_cell.angle_alpha   90.00
_cell.angle_beta   90.00
_cell.angle_gamma   90.00
#
_symmetry.space_group_name_H-M   'P 1'
#
loop_
_entity.id
_entity.type
_entity.pdbx_description
1 polymer ?
#
loop_
_entity_poly.entity_id
_entity_poly.type
_entity_poly.pdbx_seq_one_letter_code
_entity_poly.pdbx_strand_id
1 'polypeptide(L)'
;MTSRASQSKAETRGATLLELILYVALVAFILLAATSFAFELSLTRVKNLALEETSRNARFAVSRIATEVREASDINIGSSSFGSHPSVLSLATASAPTNPTVFSVSGSTLNITQGAGSAVALTSPKVEVIEFIVTDLSTAGKTKAYRIHLRLRYANPSSLQSFNADYTFETTAHIQKADGFSI
;
A
#
# COMPACT_ATOMS: atom_id res chain seq x y z
N MET A 1 69.57 -57.60 22.69
CA MET A 1 68.58 -57.07 21.73
C MET A 1 67.62 -56.16 22.48
N THR A 2 67.84 -54.85 22.45
CA THR A 2 66.83 -53.83 22.82
C THR A 2 67.26 -52.49 22.22
N SER A 3 66.86 -52.26 20.97
CA SER A 3 67.06 -50.97 20.28
C SER A 3 65.97 -50.00 20.70
N ARG A 4 66.37 -48.78 21.11
CA ARG A 4 65.51 -47.72 21.65
C ARG A 4 64.56 -47.17 20.58
N ALA A 5 63.28 -47.03 20.93
CA ALA A 5 62.30 -46.28 20.15
C ALA A 5 62.68 -44.79 20.10
N SER A 6 62.81 -44.25 18.90
CA SER A 6 62.98 -42.81 18.65
C SER A 6 61.64 -42.12 18.90
N GLN A 7 61.54 -41.31 19.97
CA GLN A 7 60.43 -40.39 20.14
C GLN A 7 60.64 -39.17 19.22
N SER A 8 59.76 -38.99 18.23
CA SER A 8 59.71 -37.75 17.47
C SER A 8 59.08 -36.65 18.32
N LYS A 9 59.83 -35.57 18.56
CA LYS A 9 59.34 -34.36 19.22
C LYS A 9 58.34 -33.68 18.27
N ALA A 10 57.08 -33.56 18.68
CA ALA A 10 56.12 -32.71 18.00
C ALA A 10 56.44 -31.24 18.34
N GLU A 11 56.94 -30.48 17.37
CA GLU A 11 57.13 -29.04 17.55
C GLU A 11 55.78 -28.32 17.51
N THR A 12 55.42 -27.71 18.64
CA THR A 12 54.28 -26.79 18.74
C THR A 12 54.70 -25.45 18.14
N ARG A 13 54.34 -25.22 16.87
CA ARG A 13 54.55 -23.93 16.20
C ARG A 13 53.60 -22.89 16.82
N GLY A 14 54.16 -21.85 17.45
CA GLY A 14 53.39 -20.72 17.95
C GLY A 14 52.87 -19.82 16.81
N ALA A 15 51.70 -19.21 17.01
CA ALA A 15 51.11 -18.28 16.05
C ALA A 15 52.01 -17.05 15.87
N THR A 16 52.14 -16.57 14.63
CA THR A 16 52.96 -15.38 14.34
C THR A 16 52.16 -14.09 14.56
N LEU A 17 52.83 -12.99 14.91
CA LEU A 17 52.18 -11.68 15.03
C LEU A 17 51.50 -11.24 13.71
N LEU A 18 52.12 -11.59 12.57
CA LEU A 18 51.57 -11.31 11.25
C LEU A 18 50.25 -12.04 11.03
N GLU A 19 50.17 -13.31 11.41
CA GLU A 19 48.96 -14.12 11.31
C GLU A 19 47.81 -13.55 12.16
N LEU A 20 48.11 -13.06 13.38
CA LEU A 20 47.13 -12.37 14.22
C LEU A 20 46.60 -11.09 13.56
N ILE A 21 47.49 -10.27 13.00
CA ILE A 21 47.11 -9.02 12.31
C ILE A 21 46.22 -9.32 11.10
N LEU A 22 46.56 -10.35 10.32
CA LEU A 22 45.76 -10.77 9.16
C LEU A 22 44.37 -11.25 9.58
N TYR A 23 44.26 -12.00 10.68
CA TYR A 23 42.97 -12.42 11.21
C TYR A 23 42.13 -11.25 11.71
N VAL A 24 42.72 -10.29 12.44
CA VAL A 24 42.02 -9.08 12.88
C VAL A 24 41.53 -8.25 11.70
N ALA A 25 42.37 -8.07 10.66
CA ALA A 25 42.00 -7.33 9.46
C ALA A 25 40.85 -8.02 8.70
N LEU A 26 40.90 -9.34 8.56
CA LEU A 26 39.84 -10.12 7.92
C LEU A 26 38.52 -10.02 8.69
N VAL A 27 38.56 -10.18 10.01
CA VAL A 27 37.37 -10.05 10.86
C VAL A 27 36.80 -8.63 10.80
N ALA A 28 37.65 -7.60 10.86
CA ALA A 28 37.20 -6.21 10.73
C ALA A 28 36.50 -5.94 9.38
N PHE A 29 37.05 -6.47 8.28
CA PHE A 29 36.44 -6.37 6.96
C PHE A 29 35.07 -7.06 6.89
N ILE A 30 34.96 -8.28 7.42
CA ILE A 30 33.70 -9.03 7.48
C ILE A 30 32.65 -8.28 8.32
N LEU A 31 33.04 -7.75 9.48
CA LEU A 31 32.15 -7.00 10.36
C LEU A 31 31.64 -5.72 9.70
N LEU A 32 32.51 -5.02 8.96
CA LEU A 32 32.12 -3.82 8.22
C LEU A 32 31.07 -4.16 7.14
N ALA A 33 31.32 -5.20 6.33
CA ALA A 33 30.39 -5.65 5.31
C ALA A 33 29.04 -6.09 5.90
N ALA A 34 29.07 -6.87 6.99
CA ALA A 34 27.86 -7.34 7.68
C ALA A 34 27.03 -6.18 8.25
N THR A 35 27.71 -5.16 8.80
CA THR A 35 27.04 -3.98 9.36
C THR A 35 26.37 -3.15 8.28
N SER A 36 27.06 -2.87 7.17
CA SER A 36 26.48 -2.14 6.03
C SER A 36 25.26 -2.85 5.48
N PHE A 37 25.34 -4.18 5.30
CA PHE A 37 24.21 -4.98 4.86
C PHE A 37 23.03 -4.94 5.83
N ALA A 38 23.28 -4.98 7.14
CA ALA A 38 22.22 -4.88 8.15
C ALA A 38 21.46 -3.54 8.07
N PHE A 39 22.17 -2.43 7.83
CA PHE A 39 21.54 -1.13 7.64
C PHE A 39 20.66 -1.07 6.38
N GLU A 40 21.15 -1.57 5.25
CA GLU A 40 20.38 -1.63 4.00
C GLU A 40 19.12 -2.48 4.13
N LEU A 41 19.23 -3.62 4.83
CA LEU A 41 18.08 -4.49 5.11
C LEU A 41 17.03 -3.78 5.96
N SER A 42 17.46 -3.00 6.96
CA SER A 42 16.54 -2.23 7.80
C SER A 42 15.76 -1.17 7.02
N LEU A 43 16.46 -0.40 6.17
CA LEU A 43 15.82 0.61 5.31
C LEU A 43 14.84 -0.02 4.31
N THR A 44 15.20 -1.17 3.74
CA THR A 44 14.36 -1.91 2.81
C THR A 44 13.06 -2.39 3.47
N ARG A 45 13.13 -2.86 4.72
CA ARG A 45 11.93 -3.28 5.48
C ARG A 45 10.94 -2.14 5.67
N VAL A 46 11.42 -0.96 6.07
CA VAL A 46 10.57 0.23 6.26
C VAL A 46 9.85 0.61 4.97
N LYS A 47 10.59 0.63 3.85
CA LYS A 47 10.03 0.93 2.54
C LYS A 47 8.96 -0.08 2.12
N ASN A 48 9.22 -1.37 2.34
CA ASN A 48 8.25 -2.42 2.03
C ASN A 48 6.97 -2.29 2.86
N LEU A 49 7.07 -1.95 4.15
CA LEU A 49 5.89 -1.69 4.99
C LEU A 49 5.08 -0.50 4.49
N ALA A 50 5.74 0.59 4.07
CA ALA A 50 5.06 1.76 3.52
C ALA A 50 4.32 1.44 2.20
N LEU A 51 4.95 0.66 1.31
CA LEU A 51 4.33 0.17 0.07
C LEU A 51 3.16 -0.76 0.33
N GLU A 52 3.30 -1.70 1.28
CA GLU A 52 2.25 -2.65 1.64
C GLU A 52 1.02 -1.93 2.21
N GLU A 53 1.22 -1.01 3.16
CA GLU A 53 0.14 -0.23 3.76
C GLU A 53 -0.58 0.60 2.68
N THR A 54 0.16 1.31 1.84
CA THR A 54 -0.42 2.15 0.78
C THR A 54 -1.21 1.30 -0.22
N SER A 55 -0.65 0.18 -0.68
CA SER A 55 -1.31 -0.74 -1.62
C SER A 55 -2.54 -1.43 -1.02
N ARG A 56 -2.51 -1.81 0.27
CA ARG A 56 -3.66 -2.43 0.94
C ARG A 56 -4.81 -1.43 1.06
N ASN A 57 -4.54 -0.19 1.46
CA ASN A 57 -5.56 0.85 1.55
C ASN A 57 -6.14 1.19 0.16
N ALA A 58 -5.29 1.28 -0.87
CA ALA A 58 -5.73 1.52 -2.24
C ALA A 58 -6.69 0.43 -2.74
N ARG A 59 -6.28 -0.84 -2.61
CA ARG A 59 -7.11 -1.97 -3.03
C ARG A 59 -8.42 -2.02 -2.26
N PHE A 60 -8.39 -1.85 -0.95
CA PHE A 60 -9.60 -1.85 -0.13
C PHE A 60 -10.56 -0.72 -0.54
N ALA A 61 -10.08 0.52 -0.63
CA ALA A 61 -10.89 1.68 -0.99
C ALA A 61 -11.54 1.50 -2.36
N VAL A 62 -10.77 1.08 -3.36
CA VAL A 62 -11.27 0.86 -4.72
C VAL A 62 -12.26 -0.30 -4.75
N SER A 63 -11.91 -1.45 -4.16
CA SER A 63 -12.82 -2.60 -4.16
C SER A 63 -14.15 -2.22 -3.52
N ARG A 64 -14.13 -1.43 -2.44
CA ARG A 64 -15.34 -0.91 -1.81
C ARG A 64 -16.13 0.01 -2.75
N ILE A 65 -15.48 0.98 -3.40
CA ILE A 65 -16.15 1.86 -4.38
C ILE A 65 -16.74 1.03 -5.53
N ALA A 66 -15.97 0.12 -6.11
CA ALA A 66 -16.40 -0.69 -7.25
C ALA A 66 -17.60 -1.59 -6.91
N THR A 67 -17.62 -2.17 -5.70
CA THR A 67 -18.77 -2.93 -5.21
C THR A 67 -19.99 -2.04 -5.07
N GLU A 68 -19.88 -0.89 -4.41
CA GLU A 68 -21.02 0.00 -4.20
C GLU A 68 -21.54 0.60 -5.52
N VAL A 69 -20.65 0.90 -6.49
CA VAL A 69 -21.07 1.34 -7.84
C VAL A 69 -21.81 0.23 -8.59
N ARG A 70 -21.41 -1.04 -8.41
CA ARG A 70 -22.08 -2.18 -9.04
C ARG A 70 -23.47 -2.42 -8.42
N GLU A 71 -23.59 -2.25 -7.11
CA GLU A 71 -24.82 -2.43 -6.34
C GLU A 71 -25.76 -1.21 -6.38
N ALA A 72 -25.26 -0.06 -6.83
CA ALA A 72 -26.06 1.15 -7.00
C ALA A 72 -27.15 0.95 -8.06
N SER A 73 -28.31 1.57 -7.85
CA SER A 73 -29.35 1.67 -8.88
C SER A 73 -29.06 2.80 -9.86
N ASP A 74 -28.47 3.90 -9.37
CA ASP A 74 -28.05 5.04 -10.19
C ASP A 74 -26.96 5.87 -9.49
N ILE A 75 -26.46 6.91 -10.15
CA ILE A 75 -25.62 7.96 -9.58
C ILE A 75 -26.40 9.26 -9.50
N ASN A 76 -26.33 9.90 -8.33
CA ASN A 76 -26.90 11.21 -8.09
C ASN A 76 -25.99 12.27 -8.72
N ILE A 77 -26.17 12.54 -10.03
CA ILE A 77 -25.34 13.47 -10.80
C ILE A 77 -25.28 14.85 -10.15
N GLY A 78 -26.41 15.38 -9.67
CA GLY A 78 -26.47 16.70 -9.02
C GLY A 78 -25.77 16.79 -7.66
N SER A 79 -25.49 15.65 -7.03
CA SER A 79 -24.76 15.56 -5.75
C SER A 79 -23.36 14.97 -5.91
N SER A 80 -22.92 14.77 -7.16
CA SER A 80 -21.59 14.25 -7.49
C SER A 80 -20.77 15.33 -8.20
N SER A 81 -19.45 15.31 -7.98
CA SER A 81 -18.50 16.13 -8.73
C SER A 81 -17.53 15.22 -9.49
N PHE A 82 -17.38 15.49 -10.80
CA PHE A 82 -16.57 14.66 -11.70
C PHE A 82 -15.41 15.46 -12.31
N GLY A 83 -14.36 14.75 -12.72
CA GLY A 83 -13.24 15.30 -13.50
C GLY A 83 -12.30 16.23 -12.73
N SER A 84 -12.47 16.38 -11.42
CA SER A 84 -11.61 17.23 -10.57
C SER A 84 -11.31 16.55 -9.24
N HIS A 85 -10.18 16.92 -8.63
CA HIS A 85 -9.83 16.48 -7.28
C HIS A 85 -10.15 17.60 -6.26
N PRO A 86 -10.79 17.27 -5.12
CA PRO A 86 -11.45 16.00 -4.82
C PRO A 86 -12.80 15.87 -5.52
N SER A 87 -13.03 14.70 -6.13
CA SER A 87 -14.36 14.32 -6.61
C SER A 87 -15.26 13.91 -5.43
N VAL A 88 -16.56 13.99 -5.65
CA VAL A 88 -17.61 13.44 -4.77
C VAL A 88 -18.43 12.48 -5.60
N LEU A 89 -18.60 11.26 -5.11
CA LEU A 89 -19.41 10.24 -5.78
C LEU A 89 -20.61 9.91 -4.91
N SER A 90 -21.80 10.34 -5.32
CA SER A 90 -23.05 10.03 -4.64
C SER A 90 -23.82 9.00 -5.43
N LEU A 91 -24.03 7.83 -4.84
CA LEU A 91 -24.73 6.70 -5.43
C LEU A 91 -26.14 6.62 -4.86
N ALA A 92 -27.11 6.37 -5.73
CA ALA A 92 -28.45 5.96 -5.34
C ALA A 92 -28.46 4.45 -5.12
N THR A 93 -28.98 4.01 -3.99
CA THR A 93 -29.14 2.58 -3.67
C THR A 93 -30.62 2.26 -3.45
N ALA A 94 -31.00 0.99 -3.58
CA ALA A 94 -32.39 0.56 -3.39
C ALA A 94 -32.83 0.59 -1.91
N SER A 95 -31.89 0.58 -0.96
CA SER A 95 -32.16 0.43 0.46
C SER A 95 -32.03 1.77 1.18
N ALA A 96 -33.08 2.22 1.87
CA ALA A 96 -33.10 3.52 2.56
C ALA A 96 -31.92 3.76 3.55
N PRO A 97 -31.45 2.76 4.33
CA PRO A 97 -30.30 2.94 5.23
C PRO A 97 -28.98 3.24 4.50
N THR A 98 -28.85 2.85 3.23
CA THR A 98 -27.64 3.08 2.44
C THR A 98 -27.83 4.13 1.36
N ASN A 99 -29.04 4.69 1.19
CA ASN A 99 -29.33 5.66 0.15
C ASN A 99 -29.31 7.10 0.71
N PRO A 100 -28.42 8.00 0.26
CA PRO A 100 -27.35 7.77 -0.71
C PRO A 100 -26.09 7.17 -0.07
N THR A 101 -25.30 6.43 -0.87
CA THR A 101 -23.92 6.06 -0.51
C THR A 101 -23.00 7.12 -1.11
N VAL A 102 -22.29 7.88 -0.28
CA VAL A 102 -21.45 9.00 -0.71
C VAL A 102 -19.99 8.72 -0.39
N PHE A 103 -19.14 8.80 -1.42
CA PHE A 103 -17.68 8.83 -1.27
C PHE A 103 -17.17 10.25 -1.42
N SER A 104 -16.38 10.70 -0.45
CA SER A 104 -15.78 12.04 -0.46
C SER A 104 -14.44 12.04 0.28
N VAL A 105 -13.59 13.00 -0.05
CA VAL A 105 -12.33 13.23 0.66
C VAL A 105 -12.53 14.39 1.65
N SER A 106 -12.19 14.15 2.92
CA SER A 106 -12.12 15.19 3.95
C SER A 106 -10.68 15.27 4.44
N GLY A 107 -10.04 16.42 4.25
CA GLY A 107 -8.59 16.56 4.44
C GLY A 107 -7.84 15.66 3.47
N SER A 108 -7.17 14.63 3.99
CA SER A 108 -6.46 13.60 3.21
C SER A 108 -7.06 12.20 3.35
N THR A 109 -8.24 12.07 3.96
CA THR A 109 -8.89 10.78 4.22
C THR A 109 -10.08 10.59 3.28
N LEU A 110 -10.13 9.42 2.62
CA LEU A 110 -11.31 9.01 1.86
C LEU A 110 -12.35 8.45 2.82
N ASN A 111 -13.58 8.95 2.72
CA ASN A 111 -14.69 8.55 3.57
C ASN A 111 -15.83 7.99 2.75
N ILE A 112 -16.60 7.09 3.38
CA ILE A 112 -17.91 6.63 2.92
C ILE A 112 -18.97 7.10 3.91
N THR A 113 -20.08 7.62 3.40
CA THR A 113 -21.28 7.95 4.19
C THR A 113 -22.45 7.17 3.59
N GLN A 114 -23.24 6.50 4.41
CA GLN A 114 -24.38 5.70 3.96
C GLN A 114 -25.66 6.24 4.60
N GLY A 115 -26.62 6.63 3.76
CA GLY A 115 -27.89 7.21 4.19
C GLY A 115 -27.69 8.46 5.05
N ALA A 116 -28.40 8.52 6.18
CA ALA A 116 -28.27 9.59 7.18
C ALA A 116 -27.17 9.32 8.24
N GLY A 117 -26.33 8.31 8.03
CA GLY A 117 -25.25 7.94 8.95
C GLY A 117 -24.09 8.94 8.96
N SER A 118 -23.17 8.75 9.90
CA SER A 118 -21.92 9.51 9.95
C SER A 118 -20.91 9.00 8.91
N ALA A 119 -20.04 9.89 8.43
CA ALA A 119 -18.91 9.52 7.59
C ALA A 119 -17.95 8.56 8.30
N VAL A 120 -17.54 7.50 7.60
CA VAL A 120 -16.58 6.49 8.08
C VAL A 120 -15.36 6.50 7.17
N ALA A 121 -14.17 6.53 7.76
CA ALA A 121 -12.92 6.50 7.02
C ALA A 121 -12.71 5.15 6.32
N LEU A 122 -12.44 5.17 5.02
CA LEU A 122 -12.03 4.00 4.23
C LEU A 122 -10.51 3.82 4.20
N THR A 123 -9.77 4.90 4.39
CA THR A 123 -8.30 4.89 4.40
C THR A 123 -7.79 5.11 5.81
N SER A 124 -6.71 4.42 6.18
CA SER A 124 -6.06 4.59 7.48
C SER A 124 -5.32 5.94 7.56
N PRO A 125 -5.07 6.49 8.76
CA PRO A 125 -4.31 7.73 8.93
C PRO A 125 -2.82 7.58 8.56
N LYS A 126 -2.35 6.37 8.25
CA LYS A 126 -0.99 6.12 7.75
C LYS A 126 -0.85 6.43 6.26
N VAL A 127 -1.95 6.70 5.57
CA VAL A 127 -1.96 7.04 4.15
C VAL A 127 -2.73 8.33 3.91
N GLU A 128 -2.32 9.06 2.89
CA GLU A 128 -2.93 10.30 2.44
C GLU A 128 -3.47 10.10 1.03
N VAL A 129 -4.73 10.46 0.82
CA VAL A 129 -5.32 10.59 -0.51
C VAL A 129 -4.75 11.84 -1.16
N ILE A 130 -3.99 11.65 -2.22
CA ILE A 130 -3.44 12.76 -3.00
C ILE A 130 -4.36 13.12 -4.16
N GLU A 131 -4.94 12.11 -4.81
CA GLU A 131 -5.93 12.32 -5.87
C GLU A 131 -7.08 11.34 -5.71
N PHE A 132 -8.30 11.87 -5.80
CA PHE A 132 -9.51 11.10 -5.95
C PHE A 132 -10.34 11.81 -7.01
N ILE A 133 -10.40 11.20 -8.19
CA ILE A 133 -11.04 11.74 -9.36
C ILE A 133 -11.99 10.67 -9.91
N VAL A 134 -13.25 11.06 -10.12
CA VAL A 134 -14.23 10.23 -10.79
C VAL A 134 -14.57 10.86 -12.12
N THR A 135 -14.52 10.09 -13.20
CA THR A 135 -14.85 10.56 -14.55
C THR A 135 -16.04 9.78 -15.08
N ASP A 136 -17.07 10.49 -15.52
CA ASP A 136 -18.20 9.89 -16.21
C ASP A 136 -17.78 9.48 -17.63
N LEU A 137 -17.89 8.18 -17.92
CA LEU A 137 -17.67 7.57 -19.24
C LEU A 137 -18.98 7.06 -19.86
N SER A 138 -20.12 7.42 -19.27
CA SER A 138 -21.43 6.97 -19.71
C SER A 138 -21.77 7.53 -21.09
N THR A 139 -22.37 6.67 -21.92
CA THR A 139 -22.97 7.10 -23.19
C THR A 139 -24.48 7.12 -23.04
N ALA A 140 -25.13 8.17 -23.56
CA ALA A 140 -26.59 8.30 -23.51
C ALA A 140 -27.28 7.04 -24.06
N GLY A 141 -28.25 6.51 -23.31
CA GLY A 141 -29.01 5.31 -23.67
C GLY A 141 -28.25 3.98 -23.55
N LYS A 142 -27.02 3.97 -23.00
CA LYS A 142 -26.23 2.76 -22.75
C LYS A 142 -25.94 2.58 -21.25
N THR A 143 -25.21 1.51 -20.92
CA THR A 143 -24.70 1.23 -19.57
C THR A 143 -23.92 2.43 -19.02
N LYS A 144 -24.26 2.86 -17.81
CA LYS A 144 -23.54 3.93 -17.11
C LYS A 144 -22.20 3.40 -16.63
N ALA A 145 -21.14 4.11 -16.96
CA ALA A 145 -19.75 3.70 -16.73
C ALA A 145 -18.97 4.85 -16.11
N TYR A 146 -18.23 4.58 -15.04
CA TYR A 146 -17.46 5.60 -14.34
C TYR A 146 -16.05 5.10 -14.11
N ARG A 147 -15.09 5.95 -14.45
CA ARG A 147 -13.68 5.72 -14.14
C ARG A 147 -13.36 6.30 -12.78
N ILE A 148 -12.70 5.51 -11.96
CA ILE A 148 -12.23 5.88 -10.63
C ILE A 148 -10.71 5.93 -10.71
N HIS A 149 -10.16 7.11 -10.45
CA HIS A 149 -8.73 7.35 -10.33
C HIS A 149 -8.41 7.73 -8.88
N LEU A 150 -7.61 6.90 -8.21
CA LEU A 150 -7.23 7.07 -6.82
C LEU A 150 -5.70 7.01 -6.71
N ARG A 151 -5.09 8.07 -6.19
CA ARG A 151 -3.67 8.11 -5.83
C ARG A 151 -3.52 8.31 -4.34
N LEU A 152 -2.79 7.38 -3.72
CA LEU A 152 -2.49 7.37 -2.30
C LEU A 152 -0.99 7.46 -2.07
N ARG A 153 -0.60 8.06 -0.96
CA ARG A 153 0.78 8.13 -0.49
C ARG A 153 0.87 7.72 0.97
N TYR A 154 1.96 7.10 1.40
CA TYR A 154 2.24 6.89 2.81
C TYR A 154 2.50 8.23 3.53
N ALA A 155 1.87 8.43 4.70
CA ALA A 155 2.06 9.64 5.49
C ALA A 155 3.52 9.75 5.96
N ASN A 156 4.23 10.77 5.49
CA ASN A 156 5.65 10.97 5.75
C ASN A 156 5.94 12.39 6.27
N PRO A 157 5.48 12.74 7.48
CA PRO A 157 5.66 14.10 8.02
C PRO A 157 7.14 14.47 8.18
N SER A 158 7.99 13.47 8.41
CA SER A 158 9.44 13.65 8.57
C SER A 158 10.21 13.73 7.25
N SER A 159 9.54 13.63 6.08
CA SER A 159 10.15 13.70 4.74
C SER A 159 11.34 12.76 4.54
N LEU A 160 11.28 11.58 5.15
CA LEU A 160 12.32 10.56 5.07
C LEU A 160 12.16 9.70 3.80
N GLN A 161 13.22 9.56 3.01
CA GLN A 161 13.17 8.82 1.74
C GLN A 161 12.71 7.35 1.88
N SER A 162 12.96 6.72 3.02
CA SER A 162 12.54 5.34 3.31
C SER A 162 11.02 5.16 3.43
N PHE A 163 10.26 6.24 3.65
CA PHE A 163 8.80 6.22 3.76
C PHE A 163 8.09 6.72 2.50
N ASN A 164 8.82 7.09 1.45
CA ASN A 164 8.22 7.49 0.19
C ASN A 164 7.66 6.26 -0.55
N ALA A 165 6.35 6.12 -0.47
CA ALA A 165 5.56 5.10 -1.13
C ALA A 165 4.29 5.73 -1.68
N ASP A 166 4.15 5.69 -3.00
CA ASP A 166 2.96 6.15 -3.72
C ASP A 166 2.31 4.95 -4.43
N TYR A 167 0.99 4.97 -4.53
CA TYR A 167 0.24 3.98 -5.28
C TYR A 167 -0.89 4.67 -6.05
N THR A 168 -0.85 4.56 -7.38
CA THR A 168 -1.91 5.03 -8.26
C THR A 168 -2.73 3.83 -8.71
N PHE A 169 -4.04 3.98 -8.65
CA PHE A 169 -4.99 2.99 -9.08
C PHE A 169 -6.03 3.62 -9.99
N GLU A 170 -6.32 2.96 -11.11
CA GLU A 170 -7.35 3.37 -12.06
C GLU A 170 -8.21 2.15 -12.42
N THR A 171 -9.54 2.29 -12.30
CA THR A 171 -10.49 1.27 -12.77
C THR A 171 -11.72 1.91 -13.38
N THR A 172 -12.46 1.13 -14.16
CA THR A 172 -13.78 1.51 -14.65
C THR A 172 -14.81 0.57 -14.03
N ALA A 173 -15.84 1.15 -13.42
CA ALA A 173 -16.97 0.44 -12.86
C ALA A 173 -18.25 0.77 -13.64
N HIS A 174 -19.16 -0.20 -13.71
CA HIS A 174 -20.44 -0.09 -14.39
C HIS A 174 -21.57 -0.31 -13.39
N ILE A 175 -22.66 0.43 -13.56
CA ILE A 175 -23.90 0.18 -12.82
C ILE A 175 -24.60 -1.02 -13.46
N GLN A 176 -24.95 -2.02 -12.67
CA GLN A 176 -25.86 -3.08 -13.12
C GLN A 176 -27.29 -2.60 -12.92
N LYS A 177 -27.93 -2.22 -14.02
CA LYS A 177 -29.38 -2.00 -14.02
C LYS A 177 -30.03 -3.31 -13.57
N ALA A 178 -30.81 -3.29 -12.48
CA ALA A 178 -31.65 -4.42 -12.11
C ALA A 178 -32.68 -4.65 -13.22
N ASP A 179 -32.36 -5.54 -14.15
CA ASP A 179 -33.28 -6.15 -15.08
C ASP A 179 -34.28 -6.96 -14.25
N GLY A 180 -35.53 -6.48 -14.24
CA GLY A 180 -36.61 -6.93 -13.37
C GLY A 180 -37.10 -8.35 -13.64
N PHE A 181 -36.26 -9.35 -13.39
CA PHE A 181 -36.67 -10.74 -13.20
C PHE A 181 -36.58 -11.08 -11.71
N SER A 182 -37.53 -10.53 -10.94
CA SER A 182 -37.92 -11.12 -9.67
C SER A 182 -38.91 -12.25 -10.01
N ILE A 183 -38.48 -13.50 -9.81
CA ILE A 183 -39.38 -14.65 -9.68
C ILE A 183 -40.08 -14.62 -8.33
#